data_AF-A0A628V6E7-F1
#
_entry.id   AF-A0A628V6E7-F1
#
_cell.length_a   1.000
_cell.length_b   1.000
_cell.length_c   1.000
_cell.angle_alpha   90.00
_cell.angle_beta   90.00
_cell.angle_gamma   90.00
#
_symmetry.space_group_name_H-M   'P 1'
#
loop_
_entity.id
_entity.type
_entity.pdbx_description
1 polymer ?
#
loop_
_entity_poly.entity_id
_entity_poly.type
_entity_poly.pdbx_seq_one_letter_code
_entity_poly.pdbx_strand_id
1 'polypeptide(L)'
;MKKVNQGNAQLLSLAFVLGLAMMAAPRGIEMVAQQQAERVWDVTASQFNTVQMAAHQYISDNLDTLATQVRPGNPVYVSVNTLKTTGHLPAGFGANDHSQNYLIAVVSNPKMTGQLQAFVMTTGGQPWDFGALRHISSNISGLGGYVWPDNQAVGAGGGWKMKLADYGLSSKQGSLVTFIPSDQLGTSGQGNDRLYRYAVNGHPDFNRMHTTIDMNGNNLDNAGDIKGKQAIISGGISGESATISGEIKGQQATISGDIKSTSGWITTQGNKGWLNETYGGGFYMSDSSWMRSLNNKGIYTAGEIRGGKLRSDGNVSVAGVLELDQINVADTYCPTNGAVSRTVTGAPLSCQSGLWRSGGKVSAFEMVQGNDACGKYVYSKAYCPAGKQLISGGFVLSNWTGGNGWNAPDASMPSPSDNGWQIVTGGGVTGGTCMRAIAWCAKN
;
A
#
# COMPACT_ATOMS: atom_id res chain seq x y z
N MET A 1 -2.73 59.70 110.57
CA MET A 1 -3.16 58.98 109.35
C MET A 1 -4.45 59.61 108.83
N LYS A 2 -4.39 60.41 107.74
CA LYS A 2 -5.59 61.00 107.10
C LYS A 2 -6.33 59.90 106.33
N LYS A 3 -7.54 59.54 106.75
CA LYS A 3 -8.45 58.70 105.96
C LYS A 3 -8.91 59.51 104.74
N VAL A 4 -8.36 59.19 103.57
CA VAL A 4 -8.84 59.72 102.29
C VAL A 4 -10.21 59.09 102.04
N ASN A 5 -11.22 59.93 101.85
CA ASN A 5 -12.61 59.53 101.64
C ASN A 5 -12.76 58.91 100.23
N GLN A 6 -12.63 57.59 100.11
CA GLN A 6 -12.64 56.87 98.83
C GLN A 6 -14.04 56.79 98.17
N GLY A 7 -15.12 57.11 98.89
CA GLY A 7 -16.49 57.01 98.38
C GLY A 7 -16.82 57.99 97.24
N ASN A 8 -16.35 59.24 97.31
CA ASN A 8 -16.63 60.24 96.26
C ASN A 8 -15.78 60.03 94.99
N ALA A 9 -14.57 59.50 95.14
CA ALA A 9 -13.70 59.16 94.01
C ALA A 9 -14.20 57.92 93.24
N GLN A 10 -14.83 56.96 93.94
CA GLN A 10 -15.44 55.78 93.31
C GLN A 10 -16.74 56.10 92.55
N LEU A 11 -17.56 57.04 93.03
CA LEU A 11 -18.76 57.47 92.31
C LEU A 11 -18.44 58.31 91.07
N LEU A 12 -17.45 59.21 91.15
CA LEU A 12 -16.98 59.99 90.00
C LEU A 12 -16.30 59.13 88.94
N SER A 13 -15.52 58.12 89.33
CA SER A 13 -14.89 57.20 88.38
C SER A 13 -15.91 56.29 87.69
N LEU A 14 -16.92 55.80 88.41
CA LEU A 14 -18.00 54.99 87.83
C LEU A 14 -18.84 55.81 86.83
N ALA A 15 -19.15 57.08 87.14
CA ALA A 15 -19.87 57.97 86.23
C ALA A 15 -19.07 58.30 84.96
N PHE A 16 -17.74 58.47 85.07
CA PHE A 16 -16.86 58.67 83.91
C PHE A 16 -16.78 57.43 83.02
N VAL A 17 -16.68 56.24 83.61
CA VAL A 17 -16.64 54.96 82.87
C VAL A 17 -17.97 54.70 82.17
N LEU A 18 -19.10 54.94 82.84
CA LEU A 18 -20.43 54.83 82.24
C LEU A 18 -20.64 55.86 81.11
N GLY A 19 -20.16 57.10 81.29
CA GLY A 19 -20.19 58.13 80.24
C GLY A 19 -19.38 57.75 79.00
N LEU A 20 -18.17 57.19 79.20
CA LEU A 20 -17.33 56.68 78.10
C LEU A 20 -17.95 55.47 77.41
N ALA A 21 -18.54 54.54 78.17
CA ALA A 21 -19.25 53.38 77.63
C ALA A 21 -20.49 53.80 76.82
N MET A 22 -21.26 54.79 77.28
CA MET A 22 -22.40 55.33 76.55
C MET A 22 -22.00 56.07 75.26
N MET A 23 -20.78 56.64 75.19
CA MET A 23 -20.25 57.24 73.96
C MET A 23 -19.65 56.21 72.98
N ALA A 24 -19.15 55.08 73.48
CA ALA A 24 -18.55 54.01 72.67
C ALA A 24 -19.58 52.99 72.17
N ALA A 25 -20.63 52.71 72.94
CA ALA A 25 -21.64 51.71 72.62
C ALA A 25 -22.38 51.97 71.28
N PRO A 26 -22.80 53.20 70.93
CA PRO A 26 -23.44 53.46 69.63
C PRO A 26 -22.50 53.16 68.46
N ARG A 27 -21.22 53.56 68.56
CA ARG A 27 -20.19 53.27 67.53
C ARG A 27 -19.86 51.78 67.43
N GLY A 28 -19.84 51.07 68.56
CA GLY A 28 -19.65 49.62 68.59
C GLY A 28 -20.81 48.86 67.94
N ILE A 29 -22.06 49.29 68.18
CA ILE A 29 -23.26 48.71 67.55
C ILE A 29 -23.27 49.01 66.05
N GLU A 30 -22.93 50.24 65.63
CA GLU A 30 -22.78 50.61 64.21
C GLU A 30 -21.71 49.78 63.52
N MET A 31 -20.55 49.56 64.16
CA MET A 31 -19.46 48.75 63.61
C MET A 31 -19.86 47.27 63.48
N VAL A 32 -20.56 46.71 64.47
CA VAL A 32 -21.07 45.33 64.39
C VAL A 32 -22.16 45.21 63.31
N ALA A 33 -23.04 46.21 63.19
CA ALA A 33 -24.06 46.24 62.14
C ALA A 33 -23.43 46.36 60.73
N GLN A 34 -22.39 47.18 60.57
CA GLN A 34 -21.61 47.26 59.33
C GLN A 34 -20.90 45.94 59.00
N GLN A 35 -20.26 45.30 59.99
CA GLN A 35 -19.63 43.99 59.79
C GLN A 35 -20.64 42.89 59.42
N GLN A 36 -21.85 42.93 59.97
CA GLN A 36 -22.92 42.02 59.56
C GLN A 36 -23.38 42.29 58.14
N ALA A 37 -23.53 43.56 57.75
CA ALA A 37 -23.88 43.95 56.38
C ALA A 37 -22.81 43.52 55.37
N GLU A 38 -21.52 43.75 55.66
CA GLU A 38 -20.41 43.31 54.80
C GLU A 38 -20.38 41.80 54.60
N ARG A 39 -20.66 41.01 55.66
CA ARG A 39 -20.78 39.55 55.52
C ARG A 39 -21.90 39.14 54.57
N VAL A 40 -23.07 39.79 54.66
CA VAL A 40 -24.18 39.57 53.73
C VAL A 40 -23.78 39.93 52.30
N TRP A 41 -23.02 41.01 52.12
CA TRP A 41 -22.49 41.42 50.82
C TRP A 41 -21.50 40.42 50.24
N ASP A 42 -20.59 39.88 51.06
CA ASP A 42 -19.63 38.85 50.64
C ASP A 42 -20.33 37.54 50.25
N VAL A 43 -21.34 37.13 51.03
CA VAL A 43 -22.18 35.98 50.70
C VAL A 43 -22.92 36.22 49.38
N THR A 44 -23.48 37.41 49.17
CA THR A 44 -24.15 37.79 47.92
C THR A 44 -23.19 37.74 46.72
N ALA A 45 -21.95 38.22 46.89
CA ALA A 45 -20.91 38.15 45.85
C ALA A 45 -20.53 36.69 45.53
N SER A 46 -20.36 35.84 46.54
CA SER A 46 -20.08 34.41 46.39
C SER A 46 -21.23 33.66 45.69
N GLN A 47 -22.47 33.96 46.08
CA GLN A 47 -23.67 33.45 45.43
C GLN A 47 -23.72 33.88 43.95
N PHE A 48 -23.40 35.13 43.66
CA PHE A 48 -23.30 35.65 42.29
C PHE A 48 -22.21 34.92 41.47
N ASN A 49 -21.03 34.71 42.05
CA ASN A 49 -19.93 33.95 41.41
C ASN A 49 -20.36 32.51 41.07
N THR A 50 -21.15 31.87 41.94
CA THR A 50 -21.71 30.54 41.69
C THR A 50 -22.62 30.54 40.46
N VAL A 51 -23.48 31.54 40.31
CA VAL A 51 -24.33 31.69 39.12
C VAL A 51 -23.50 32.01 37.88
N GLN A 52 -22.48 32.86 38.01
CA GLN A 52 -21.58 33.20 36.89
C GLN A 52 -20.88 31.94 36.35
N MET A 53 -20.34 31.09 37.22
CA MET A 53 -19.70 29.83 36.81
C MET A 53 -20.71 28.87 36.16
N ALA A 54 -21.88 28.71 36.75
CA ALA A 54 -22.93 27.85 36.18
C ALA A 54 -23.43 28.37 34.82
N ALA A 55 -23.53 29.69 34.66
CA ALA A 55 -23.88 30.34 33.40
C ALA A 55 -22.82 30.08 32.33
N HIS A 56 -21.54 30.24 32.69
CA HIS A 56 -20.42 29.98 31.80
C HIS A 56 -20.43 28.53 31.28
N GLN A 57 -20.57 27.56 32.18
CA GLN A 57 -20.63 26.14 31.83
C GLN A 57 -21.84 25.84 30.93
N TYR A 58 -23.04 26.32 31.29
CA TYR A 58 -24.25 26.10 30.47
C TYR A 58 -24.10 26.68 29.07
N ILE A 59 -23.57 27.91 28.95
CA ILE A 59 -23.40 28.54 27.64
C ILE A 59 -22.36 27.77 26.82
N SER A 60 -21.27 27.32 27.44
CA SER A 60 -20.27 26.47 26.79
C SER A 60 -20.89 25.17 26.25
N ASP A 61 -21.74 24.50 27.04
CA ASP A 61 -22.36 23.23 26.67
C ASP A 61 -23.45 23.38 25.59
N ASN A 62 -24.01 24.59 25.43
CA ASN A 62 -25.13 24.86 24.52
C ASN A 62 -24.79 25.90 23.44
N LEU A 63 -23.49 26.13 23.19
CA LEU A 63 -23.01 27.26 22.41
C LEU A 63 -23.58 27.27 20.98
N ASP A 64 -23.55 26.13 20.30
CA ASP A 64 -24.06 26.00 18.93
C ASP A 64 -25.55 26.31 18.83
N THR A 65 -26.33 25.83 19.82
CA THR A 65 -27.78 26.10 19.86
C THR A 65 -28.04 27.58 20.11
N LEU A 66 -27.35 28.17 21.10
CA LEU A 66 -27.48 29.59 21.44
C LEU A 66 -27.05 30.50 20.28
N ALA A 67 -26.00 30.13 19.53
CA ALA A 67 -25.51 30.88 18.37
C ALA A 67 -26.55 31.00 17.26
N THR A 68 -27.46 30.02 17.12
CA THR A 68 -28.56 30.10 16.14
C THR A 68 -29.76 30.91 16.62
N GLN A 69 -29.93 31.05 17.94
CA GLN A 69 -31.11 31.68 18.54
C GLN A 69 -30.92 33.18 18.81
N VAL A 70 -29.70 33.59 19.21
CA VAL A 70 -29.40 34.98 19.54
C VAL A 70 -29.38 35.84 18.28
N ARG A 71 -30.04 37.00 18.31
CA ARG A 71 -30.03 37.99 17.23
C ARG A 71 -29.62 39.36 17.75
N PRO A 72 -29.08 40.27 16.91
CA PRO A 72 -28.78 41.65 17.32
C PRO A 72 -30.00 42.32 17.97
N GLY A 73 -29.81 42.89 19.16
CA GLY A 73 -30.86 43.53 19.96
C GLY A 73 -31.91 42.58 20.57
N ASN A 74 -31.79 41.26 20.38
CA ASN A 74 -32.75 40.25 20.85
C ASN A 74 -32.00 39.16 21.66
N PRO A 75 -31.80 39.37 22.98
CA PRO A 75 -31.17 38.40 23.87
C PRO A 75 -31.92 37.08 23.95
N VAL A 76 -31.18 36.00 24.18
CA VAL A 76 -31.73 34.73 24.70
C VAL A 76 -31.52 34.70 26.21
N TYR A 77 -32.61 34.51 26.94
CA TYR A 77 -32.57 34.47 28.40
C TYR A 77 -32.50 33.03 28.92
N VAL A 78 -31.53 32.77 29.79
CA VAL A 78 -31.40 31.51 30.53
C VAL A 78 -31.75 31.79 31.98
N SER A 79 -32.80 31.10 32.46
CA SER A 79 -33.29 31.27 33.82
C SER A 79 -32.48 30.43 34.82
N VAL A 80 -32.51 30.82 36.11
CA VAL A 80 -31.98 29.97 37.19
C VAL A 80 -32.65 28.59 37.19
N ASN A 81 -33.94 28.50 36.85
CA ASN A 81 -34.63 27.22 36.76
C ASN A 81 -34.03 26.32 35.67
N THR A 82 -33.66 26.90 34.52
CA THR A 82 -32.96 26.18 33.45
C THR A 82 -31.62 25.63 33.95
N LEU A 83 -30.84 26.44 34.66
CA LEU A 83 -29.56 26.00 35.24
C LEU A 83 -29.75 24.87 36.28
N LYS A 84 -30.84 24.91 37.06
CA LYS A 84 -31.19 23.84 38.00
C LYS A 84 -31.58 22.55 37.30
N THR A 85 -32.49 22.61 36.33
CA THR A 85 -33.02 21.41 35.66
C THR A 85 -31.98 20.75 34.77
N THR A 86 -30.97 21.50 34.32
CA THR A 86 -29.84 20.98 33.53
C THR A 86 -28.63 20.57 34.38
N GLY A 87 -28.72 20.65 35.71
CA GLY A 87 -27.67 20.20 36.63
C GLY A 87 -26.50 21.17 36.86
N HIS A 88 -26.55 22.38 36.29
CA HIS A 88 -25.52 23.41 36.46
C HIS A 88 -25.62 24.15 37.81
N LEU A 89 -26.81 24.17 38.43
CA LEU A 89 -27.04 24.70 39.78
C LEU A 89 -27.77 23.67 40.66
N PRO A 90 -27.52 23.66 41.99
CA PRO A 90 -28.30 22.84 42.92
C PRO A 90 -29.78 23.20 42.92
N ALA A 91 -30.66 22.19 43.06
CA ALA A 91 -32.11 22.38 43.05
C ALA A 91 -32.60 23.42 44.09
N GLY A 92 -31.94 23.49 45.25
CA GLY A 92 -32.24 24.41 46.35
C GLY A 92 -31.75 25.86 46.16
N PHE A 93 -31.05 26.20 45.07
CA PHE A 93 -30.48 27.54 44.88
C PHE A 93 -31.56 28.64 44.81
N GLY A 94 -31.44 29.72 45.59
CA GLY A 94 -32.48 30.75 45.74
C GLY A 94 -32.09 32.14 45.22
N ALA A 95 -32.97 33.11 45.46
CA ALA A 95 -32.68 34.54 45.36
C ALA A 95 -31.63 34.97 46.42
N ASN A 96 -31.08 36.18 46.28
CA ASN A 96 -30.21 36.75 47.30
C ASN A 96 -30.99 37.33 48.50
N ASP A 97 -30.27 37.85 49.50
CA ASP A 97 -30.85 38.40 50.74
C ASP A 97 -31.74 39.64 50.51
N HIS A 98 -31.66 40.27 49.34
CA HIS A 98 -32.55 41.35 48.89
C HIS A 98 -33.73 40.83 48.05
N SER A 99 -33.97 39.52 48.02
CA SER A 99 -34.98 38.85 47.20
C SER A 99 -34.83 39.15 45.70
N GLN A 100 -33.63 39.49 45.23
CA GLN A 100 -33.35 39.61 43.81
C GLN A 100 -33.01 38.23 43.24
N ASN A 101 -33.69 37.84 42.17
CA ASN A 101 -33.40 36.64 41.40
C ASN A 101 -32.24 36.87 40.44
N TYR A 102 -31.68 35.80 39.88
CA TYR A 102 -30.65 35.89 38.85
C TYR A 102 -31.21 35.57 37.47
N LEU A 103 -30.65 36.21 36.46
CA LEU A 103 -30.98 36.03 35.06
C LEU A 103 -29.70 36.07 34.25
N ILE A 104 -29.57 35.17 33.30
CA ILE A 104 -28.47 35.13 32.35
C ILE A 104 -29.05 35.57 31.00
N ALA A 105 -28.41 36.53 30.35
CA ALA A 105 -28.79 36.99 29.02
C ALA A 105 -27.62 36.80 28.07
N VAL A 106 -27.80 35.91 27.09
CA VAL A 106 -26.85 35.69 26.00
C VAL A 106 -27.22 36.64 24.88
N VAL A 107 -26.27 37.48 24.45
CA VAL A 107 -26.50 38.57 23.49
C VAL A 107 -25.49 38.51 22.35
N SER A 108 -25.87 39.09 21.22
CA SER A 108 -24.93 39.33 20.12
C SER A 108 -23.93 40.40 20.53
N ASN A 109 -22.65 40.20 20.21
CA ASN A 109 -21.65 41.24 20.36
C ASN A 109 -21.82 42.29 19.24
N PRO A 110 -22.16 43.55 19.54
CA PRO A 110 -22.41 44.58 18.53
C PRO A 110 -21.11 45.08 17.88
N LYS A 111 -19.94 44.72 18.42
CA LYS A 111 -18.62 45.07 17.86
C LYS A 111 -18.00 43.93 17.05
N MET A 112 -18.45 42.69 17.24
CA MET A 112 -17.91 41.50 16.57
C MET A 112 -19.04 40.65 16.01
N THR A 113 -19.31 40.80 14.71
CA THR A 113 -20.38 40.09 14.00
C THR A 113 -20.25 38.57 14.18
N GLY A 114 -21.33 37.92 14.61
CA GLY A 114 -21.39 36.47 14.80
C GLY A 114 -20.84 35.96 16.13
N GLN A 115 -20.25 36.82 16.98
CA GLN A 115 -19.81 36.42 18.31
C GLN A 115 -20.88 36.68 19.37
N LEU A 116 -20.94 35.79 20.36
CA LEU A 116 -21.82 35.94 21.51
C LEU A 116 -21.06 36.54 22.68
N GLN A 117 -21.78 37.21 23.56
CA GLN A 117 -21.32 37.58 24.91
C GLN A 117 -22.49 37.36 25.86
N ALA A 118 -22.26 37.33 27.16
CA ALA A 118 -23.33 37.11 28.11
C ALA A 118 -23.30 38.11 29.27
N PHE A 119 -24.46 38.36 29.84
CA PHE A 119 -24.61 39.10 31.08
C PHE A 119 -25.25 38.19 32.13
N VAL A 120 -24.69 38.17 33.33
CA VAL A 120 -25.41 37.66 34.51
C VAL A 120 -25.87 38.88 35.27
N MET A 121 -27.15 38.96 35.60
CA MET A 121 -27.74 40.11 36.28
C MET A 121 -28.65 39.66 37.42
N THR A 122 -28.82 40.50 38.43
CA THR A 122 -29.93 40.37 39.36
C THR A 122 -31.18 41.10 38.86
N THR A 123 -32.36 40.60 39.21
CA THR A 123 -33.67 41.14 38.79
C THR A 123 -34.73 40.96 39.88
N GLY A 124 -35.66 41.91 39.97
CA GLY A 124 -36.67 41.95 41.03
C GLY A 124 -36.08 42.29 42.41
N GLY A 125 -36.84 42.05 43.47
CA GLY A 125 -36.40 42.31 44.85
C GLY A 125 -36.25 43.80 45.20
N GLN A 126 -35.57 44.07 46.31
CA GLN A 126 -35.25 45.43 46.76
C GLN A 126 -33.92 45.89 46.17
N PRO A 127 -33.78 47.18 45.77
CA PRO A 127 -32.52 47.71 45.26
C PRO A 127 -31.46 47.73 46.36
N TRP A 128 -30.23 47.35 46.03
CA TRP A 128 -29.08 47.60 46.90
C TRP A 128 -28.74 49.09 46.91
N ASP A 129 -28.31 49.58 48.07
CA ASP A 129 -27.73 50.92 48.18
C ASP A 129 -26.37 50.99 47.48
N PHE A 130 -25.93 52.21 47.17
CA PHE A 130 -24.71 52.42 46.40
C PHE A 130 -23.45 51.86 47.08
N GLY A 131 -23.40 51.89 48.42
CA GLY A 131 -22.29 51.34 49.21
C GLY A 131 -22.18 49.83 49.03
N ALA A 132 -23.30 49.12 49.24
CA ALA A 132 -23.38 47.68 49.03
C ALA A 132 -23.04 47.26 47.59
N LEU A 133 -23.59 47.94 46.58
CA LEU A 133 -23.30 47.65 45.16
C LEU A 133 -21.80 47.70 44.87
N ARG A 134 -21.11 48.72 45.39
CA ARG A 134 -19.67 48.89 45.19
C ARG A 134 -18.87 47.77 45.85
N HIS A 135 -19.24 47.36 47.06
CA HIS A 135 -18.58 46.26 47.80
C HIS A 135 -18.82 44.90 47.14
N ILE A 136 -20.08 44.57 46.88
CA ILE A 136 -20.46 43.29 46.26
C ILE A 136 -19.80 43.16 44.89
N SER A 137 -19.88 44.19 44.05
CA SER A 137 -19.28 44.15 42.70
C SER A 137 -17.76 43.98 42.70
N SER A 138 -17.03 44.53 43.68
CA SER A 138 -15.59 44.29 43.81
C SER A 138 -15.23 42.87 44.24
N ASN A 139 -16.16 42.16 44.87
CA ASN A 139 -15.97 40.78 45.33
C ASN A 139 -16.56 39.74 44.35
N ILE A 140 -17.20 40.19 43.26
CA ILE A 140 -17.55 39.32 42.12
C ILE A 140 -16.28 39.10 41.29
N SER A 141 -15.99 37.83 41.01
CA SER A 141 -14.83 37.41 40.22
C SER A 141 -14.92 37.93 38.79
N GLY A 142 -13.79 38.43 38.28
CA GLY A 142 -13.70 38.97 36.93
C GLY A 142 -14.36 40.35 36.80
N LEU A 143 -15.36 40.45 35.92
CA LEU A 143 -15.94 41.73 35.50
C LEU A 143 -17.20 42.05 36.31
N GLY A 144 -17.08 42.02 37.64
CA GLY A 144 -18.15 42.41 38.55
C GLY A 144 -18.58 43.86 38.38
N GLY A 145 -19.87 44.13 38.54
CA GLY A 145 -20.47 45.44 38.32
C GLY A 145 -21.87 45.56 38.89
N TYR A 146 -22.46 46.73 38.67
CA TYR A 146 -23.79 47.11 39.14
C TYR A 146 -24.48 48.04 38.14
N VAL A 147 -25.78 48.23 38.28
CA VAL A 147 -26.57 49.15 37.47
C VAL A 147 -26.78 50.45 38.24
N TRP A 148 -26.20 51.55 37.74
CA TRP A 148 -26.34 52.89 38.32
C TRP A 148 -25.92 53.98 37.32
N PRO A 149 -26.82 54.88 36.87
CA PRO A 149 -28.29 54.88 37.03
C PRO A 149 -28.98 53.76 36.22
N ASP A 150 -30.32 53.78 36.15
CA ASP A 150 -31.13 52.86 35.32
C ASP A 150 -30.52 52.62 33.93
N ASN A 151 -30.48 51.35 33.50
CA ASN A 151 -29.96 50.88 32.22
C ASN A 151 -28.47 51.16 31.92
N GLN A 152 -27.69 51.63 32.90
CA GLN A 152 -26.26 51.79 32.79
C GLN A 152 -25.53 50.79 33.68
N ALA A 153 -24.92 49.77 33.08
CA ALA A 153 -24.05 48.83 33.79
C ALA A 153 -22.66 49.44 33.97
N VAL A 154 -22.15 49.42 35.19
CA VAL A 154 -20.88 50.02 35.61
C VAL A 154 -20.09 48.96 36.37
N GLY A 155 -18.84 48.74 35.96
CA GLY A 155 -17.92 47.82 36.63
C GLY A 155 -17.50 48.30 38.02
N ALA A 156 -17.02 47.38 38.85
CA ALA A 156 -16.42 47.70 40.14
C ALA A 156 -15.37 48.83 40.00
N GLY A 157 -15.45 49.83 40.88
CA GLY A 157 -14.58 51.02 40.82
C GLY A 157 -14.74 51.91 39.57
N GLY A 158 -15.71 51.64 38.69
CA GLY A 158 -15.89 52.34 37.41
C GLY A 158 -15.01 51.83 36.27
N GLY A 159 -14.41 50.64 36.39
CA GLY A 159 -13.45 50.11 35.42
C GLY A 159 -14.00 49.85 34.02
N TRP A 160 -15.32 49.73 33.86
CA TRP A 160 -15.99 49.65 32.56
C TRP A 160 -17.41 50.21 32.66
N LYS A 161 -17.99 50.59 31.52
CA LYS A 161 -19.39 51.03 31.41
C LYS A 161 -20.02 50.49 30.14
N MET A 162 -21.24 49.98 30.25
CA MET A 162 -22.01 49.47 29.12
C MET A 162 -23.45 49.97 29.21
N LYS A 163 -23.99 50.46 28.09
CA LYS A 163 -25.40 50.82 27.99
C LYS A 163 -26.18 49.54 27.68
N LEU A 164 -27.04 49.12 28.60
CA LEU A 164 -27.73 47.82 28.48
C LEU A 164 -28.62 47.74 27.22
N ALA A 165 -29.19 48.87 26.79
CA ALA A 165 -30.01 48.96 25.59
C ALA A 165 -29.26 48.58 24.30
N ASP A 166 -27.93 48.76 24.24
CA ASP A 166 -27.11 48.38 23.07
C ASP A 166 -27.12 46.86 22.84
N TYR A 167 -27.50 46.09 23.86
CA TYR A 167 -27.57 44.62 23.86
C TYR A 167 -29.01 44.10 23.93
N GLY A 168 -30.01 44.98 23.82
CA GLY A 168 -31.43 44.62 24.00
C GLY A 168 -31.80 44.32 25.46
N LEU A 169 -31.02 44.82 26.43
CA LEU A 169 -31.23 44.59 27.86
C LEU A 169 -31.77 45.84 28.55
N SER A 170 -32.50 45.62 29.65
CA SER A 170 -32.95 46.66 30.57
C SER A 170 -32.79 46.21 32.01
N SER A 171 -32.39 47.12 32.90
CA SER A 171 -32.30 46.85 34.33
C SER A 171 -32.42 48.13 35.15
N LYS A 172 -32.86 48.00 36.39
CA LYS A 172 -33.08 49.10 37.34
C LYS A 172 -31.87 49.30 38.23
N GLN A 173 -31.67 50.55 38.64
CA GLN A 173 -30.69 50.96 39.62
C GLN A 173 -30.81 50.09 40.88
N GLY A 174 -29.68 49.65 41.44
CA GLY A 174 -29.69 48.73 42.59
C GLY A 174 -29.53 47.25 42.23
N SER A 175 -29.28 46.93 40.96
CA SER A 175 -29.03 45.55 40.48
C SER A 175 -27.54 45.29 40.31
N LEU A 176 -27.13 44.04 40.53
CA LEU A 176 -25.77 43.55 40.27
C LEU A 176 -25.69 43.01 38.84
N VAL A 177 -24.52 43.14 38.22
CA VAL A 177 -24.28 42.64 36.86
C VAL A 177 -22.83 42.21 36.70
N THR A 178 -22.59 41.19 35.90
CA THR A 178 -21.28 40.91 35.30
C THR A 178 -21.48 40.71 33.80
N PHE A 179 -20.42 40.88 33.02
CA PHE A 179 -20.42 40.46 31.63
C PHE A 179 -19.33 39.41 31.38
N ILE A 180 -19.67 38.40 30.60
CA ILE A 180 -18.78 37.34 30.15
C ILE A 180 -18.40 37.67 28.69
N PRO A 181 -17.14 38.00 28.41
CA PRO A 181 -16.69 38.39 27.08
C PRO A 181 -16.70 37.21 26.09
N SER A 182 -16.68 37.52 24.78
CA SER A 182 -16.81 36.56 23.69
C SER A 182 -15.69 35.51 23.62
N ASP A 183 -14.50 35.86 24.08
CA ASP A 183 -13.34 34.96 24.17
C ASP A 183 -13.49 33.92 25.27
N GLN A 184 -14.07 34.29 26.41
CA GLN A 184 -14.38 33.34 27.49
C GLN A 184 -15.54 32.40 27.13
N LEU A 185 -16.44 32.80 26.25
CA LEU A 185 -17.51 31.92 25.75
C LEU A 185 -17.04 30.95 24.63
N GLY A 186 -15.76 30.98 24.22
CA GLY A 186 -15.26 30.12 23.16
C GLY A 186 -15.74 30.49 21.75
N THR A 187 -16.34 31.67 21.58
CA THR A 187 -16.80 32.18 20.25
C THR A 187 -15.74 33.01 19.53
N SER A 188 -14.62 33.32 20.18
CA SER A 188 -13.48 33.92 19.51
C SER A 188 -12.78 32.83 18.68
N GLY A 189 -12.89 32.91 17.35
CA GLY A 189 -12.33 31.93 16.41
C GLY A 189 -10.80 31.78 16.39
N GLN A 190 -10.09 32.22 17.44
CA GLN A 190 -8.63 32.16 17.56
C GLN A 190 -8.14 31.49 18.86
N GLY A 191 -9.02 31.00 19.73
CA GLY A 191 -8.63 30.54 21.07
C GLY A 191 -8.20 29.08 21.22
N ASN A 192 -8.47 28.19 20.26
CA ASN A 192 -8.44 26.74 20.54
C ASN A 192 -7.86 25.84 19.45
N ASP A 193 -6.94 26.34 18.61
CA ASP A 193 -6.19 25.48 17.66
C ASP A 193 -5.08 24.68 18.36
N ARG A 194 -5.47 23.89 19.38
CA ARG A 194 -4.56 23.05 20.16
C ARG A 194 -5.10 21.63 20.18
N LEU A 195 -4.36 20.72 19.55
CA LEU A 195 -4.52 19.30 19.78
C LEU A 195 -3.66 18.90 20.99
N TYR A 196 -4.22 19.01 22.20
CA TYR A 196 -3.55 18.61 23.43
C TYR A 196 -4.20 17.33 23.98
N ARG A 197 -3.50 16.20 23.90
CA ARG A 197 -4.04 14.90 24.33
C ARG A 197 -2.99 14.09 25.09
N TYR A 198 -3.41 13.58 26.24
CA TYR A 198 -2.68 12.58 27.01
C TYR A 198 -3.57 11.36 27.15
N ALA A 199 -2.96 10.19 27.33
CA ALA A 199 -3.72 8.99 27.62
C ALA A 199 -4.47 9.16 28.95
N VAL A 200 -5.79 8.99 28.92
CA VAL A 200 -6.61 8.95 30.14
C VAL A 200 -6.90 7.49 30.49
N ASN A 201 -6.29 7.00 31.56
CA ASN A 201 -6.46 5.62 32.01
C ASN A 201 -7.91 5.35 32.44
N GLY A 202 -8.46 4.20 32.03
CA GLY A 202 -9.84 3.83 32.34
C GLY A 202 -10.91 4.50 31.46
N HIS A 203 -10.55 5.46 30.61
CA HIS A 203 -11.47 6.19 29.72
C HIS A 203 -11.08 6.07 28.24
N PRO A 204 -11.36 4.94 27.56
CA PRO A 204 -11.03 4.74 26.14
C PRO A 204 -11.69 5.75 25.20
N ASP A 205 -12.86 6.27 25.58
CA ASP A 205 -13.61 7.31 24.88
C ASP A 205 -12.82 8.61 24.78
N PHE A 206 -12.14 9.04 25.86
CA PHE A 206 -11.29 10.25 25.83
C PHE A 206 -10.03 10.06 24.97
N ASN A 207 -9.67 8.81 24.72
CA ASN A 207 -8.54 8.44 23.86
C ASN A 207 -8.95 8.25 22.39
N ARG A 208 -10.21 8.49 22.00
CA ARG A 208 -10.68 8.45 20.60
C ARG A 208 -10.91 9.83 19.99
N MET A 209 -10.84 9.90 18.66
CA MET A 209 -11.35 11.03 17.89
C MET A 209 -12.75 10.69 17.38
N HIS A 210 -13.70 11.61 17.50
CA HIS A 210 -15.09 11.43 17.02
C HIS A 210 -15.35 12.10 15.66
N THR A 211 -14.32 12.74 15.11
CA THR A 211 -14.33 13.41 13.80
C THR A 211 -12.96 13.27 13.15
N THR A 212 -12.88 13.60 11.85
CA THR A 212 -11.61 13.64 11.11
C THR A 212 -10.72 14.77 11.60
N ILE A 213 -9.40 14.55 11.63
CA ILE A 213 -8.41 15.61 11.78
C ILE A 213 -7.97 16.03 10.38
N ASP A 214 -8.28 17.27 10.01
CA ASP A 214 -7.70 17.88 8.82
C ASP A 214 -6.36 18.52 9.20
N MET A 215 -5.27 18.06 8.59
CA MET A 215 -3.93 18.59 8.83
C MET A 215 -3.65 19.86 8.02
N ASN A 216 -4.57 20.31 7.15
CA ASN A 216 -4.42 21.49 6.28
C ASN A 216 -3.10 21.45 5.47
N GLY A 217 -2.75 20.28 4.95
CA GLY A 217 -1.52 20.04 4.18
C GLY A 217 -0.23 19.90 5.01
N ASN A 218 -0.32 19.90 6.34
CA ASN A 218 0.84 19.69 7.21
C ASN A 218 1.15 18.20 7.44
N ASN A 219 2.34 17.95 7.98
CA ASN A 219 2.88 16.62 8.21
C ASN A 219 2.34 15.99 9.50
N LEU A 220 2.40 14.65 9.54
CA LEU A 220 2.34 13.87 10.77
C LEU A 220 3.73 13.29 11.03
N ASP A 221 4.52 13.95 11.87
CA ASP A 221 5.90 13.55 12.15
C ASP A 221 6.00 12.58 13.33
N ASN A 222 6.92 11.60 13.23
CA ASN A 222 7.22 10.61 14.27
C ASN A 222 6.01 9.76 14.74
N ALA A 223 5.06 9.47 13.84
CA ALA A 223 4.04 8.47 14.12
C ALA A 223 4.66 7.06 14.14
N GLY A 224 4.33 6.27 15.17
CA GLY A 224 4.72 4.86 15.24
C GLY A 224 3.90 4.01 14.26
N ASP A 225 2.69 3.65 14.67
CA ASP A 225 1.74 2.92 13.81
C ASP A 225 0.62 3.84 13.32
N ILE A 226 0.34 3.82 12.01
CA ILE A 226 -0.87 4.41 11.43
C ILE A 226 -1.79 3.28 10.98
N LYS A 227 -2.75 2.93 11.84
CA LYS A 227 -3.72 1.86 11.60
C LYS A 227 -5.05 2.46 11.15
N GLY A 228 -5.47 2.13 9.93
CA GLY A 228 -6.73 2.58 9.34
C GLY A 228 -7.28 1.57 8.35
N LYS A 229 -8.53 1.76 7.92
CA LYS A 229 -9.16 0.90 6.90
C LYS A 229 -8.54 1.08 5.52
N GLN A 230 -8.08 2.29 5.21
CA GLN A 230 -7.50 2.67 3.94
C GLN A 230 -6.51 3.81 4.14
N ALA A 231 -5.42 3.80 3.36
CA ALA A 231 -4.53 4.94 3.19
C ALA A 231 -4.64 5.41 1.73
N ILE A 232 -4.87 6.71 1.53
CA ILE A 232 -4.87 7.35 0.21
C ILE A 232 -3.66 8.28 0.17
N ILE A 233 -2.63 7.89 -0.57
CA ILE A 233 -1.36 8.61 -0.67
C ILE A 233 -1.25 9.09 -2.11
N SER A 234 -1.31 10.40 -2.33
CA SER A 234 -1.21 11.01 -3.66
C SER A 234 0.23 11.17 -4.14
N GLY A 235 1.19 11.16 -3.22
CA GLY A 235 2.63 11.16 -3.49
C GLY A 235 3.21 9.74 -3.57
N GLY A 236 4.43 9.58 -3.06
CA GLY A 236 5.10 8.29 -2.96
C GLY A 236 5.09 7.71 -1.55
N ILE A 237 5.42 6.42 -1.45
CA ILE A 237 5.77 5.75 -0.20
C ILE A 237 7.28 5.56 -0.22
N SER A 238 7.98 6.13 0.76
CA SER A 238 9.43 5.97 0.92
C SER A 238 9.69 5.23 2.24
N GLY A 239 10.24 4.02 2.16
CA GLY A 239 10.57 3.20 3.32
C GLY A 239 11.34 1.95 2.93
N GLU A 240 11.90 1.25 3.90
CA GLU A 240 12.71 0.05 3.71
C GLU A 240 11.90 -1.12 3.10
N SER A 241 10.63 -1.26 3.51
CA SER A 241 9.77 -2.34 3.07
C SER A 241 8.30 -1.90 2.99
N ALA A 242 7.58 -2.51 2.05
CA ALA A 242 6.13 -2.40 1.93
C ALA A 242 5.55 -3.80 1.74
N THR A 243 4.62 -4.20 2.61
CA THR A 243 3.89 -5.48 2.49
C THR A 243 2.47 -5.19 2.06
N ILE A 244 2.08 -5.72 0.90
CA ILE A 244 0.73 -5.56 0.32
C ILE A 244 0.12 -6.96 0.19
N SER A 245 -0.87 -7.28 1.01
CA SER A 245 -1.55 -8.59 0.96
C SER A 245 -2.55 -8.71 -0.19
N GLY A 246 -2.88 -7.58 -0.83
CA GLY A 246 -3.82 -7.50 -1.93
C GLY A 246 -3.14 -7.29 -3.29
N GLU A 247 -3.82 -6.56 -4.17
CA GLU A 247 -3.35 -6.27 -5.52
C GLU A 247 -2.53 -4.97 -5.58
N ILE A 248 -1.51 -4.95 -6.43
CA ILE A 248 -0.78 -3.74 -6.81
C ILE A 248 -1.25 -3.33 -8.20
N LYS A 249 -1.94 -2.20 -8.30
CA LYS A 249 -2.38 -1.60 -9.58
C LYS A 249 -1.52 -0.37 -9.88
N GLY A 250 -0.70 -0.44 -10.91
CA GLY A 250 0.12 0.67 -11.39
C GLY A 250 0.27 0.63 -12.90
N GLN A 251 0.59 1.77 -13.51
CA GLN A 251 0.88 1.83 -14.95
C GLN A 251 2.26 1.22 -15.27
N GLN A 252 3.21 1.36 -14.35
CA GLN A 252 4.57 0.86 -14.45
C GLN A 252 5.08 0.47 -13.06
N ALA A 253 5.96 -0.53 -13.00
CA ALA A 253 6.74 -0.86 -11.83
C ALA A 253 8.22 -1.01 -12.24
N THR A 254 9.12 -0.36 -11.50
CA THR A 254 10.57 -0.53 -11.65
C THR A 254 11.08 -1.27 -10.41
N ILE A 255 11.64 -2.46 -10.62
CA ILE A 255 12.11 -3.34 -9.55
C ILE A 255 13.62 -3.52 -9.74
N SER A 256 14.42 -3.00 -8.80
CA SER A 256 15.89 -3.07 -8.88
C SER A 256 16.46 -4.46 -8.55
N GLY A 257 15.65 -5.34 -7.96
CA GLY A 257 16.02 -6.72 -7.61
C GLY A 257 15.17 -7.76 -8.33
N ASP A 258 15.03 -8.93 -7.72
CA ASP A 258 14.31 -10.05 -8.31
C ASP A 258 12.78 -9.92 -8.21
N ILE A 259 12.09 -10.53 -9.18
CA ILE A 259 10.65 -10.77 -9.14
C ILE A 259 10.42 -12.25 -8.82
N LYS A 260 9.83 -12.54 -7.66
CA LYS A 260 9.54 -13.90 -7.20
C LYS A 260 8.05 -14.12 -6.96
N SER A 261 7.53 -15.21 -7.51
CA SER A 261 6.23 -15.77 -7.15
C SER A 261 6.44 -17.12 -6.44
N THR A 262 5.79 -17.33 -5.30
CA THR A 262 5.96 -18.56 -4.50
C THR A 262 4.95 -19.65 -4.89
N SER A 263 3.73 -19.26 -5.26
CA SER A 263 2.65 -20.20 -5.60
C SER A 263 1.76 -19.75 -6.77
N GLY A 264 2.11 -18.64 -7.44
CA GLY A 264 1.36 -18.08 -8.55
C GLY A 264 2.19 -17.96 -9.82
N TRP A 265 1.56 -17.50 -10.90
CA TRP A 265 2.22 -17.23 -12.18
C TRP A 265 2.72 -15.79 -12.25
N ILE A 266 3.82 -15.57 -12.97
CA ILE A 266 4.14 -14.26 -13.53
C ILE A 266 3.42 -14.16 -14.86
N THR A 267 2.38 -13.32 -14.93
CA THR A 267 1.51 -13.23 -16.11
C THR A 267 1.77 -11.94 -16.88
N THR A 268 1.90 -12.04 -18.20
CA THR A 268 1.90 -10.89 -19.12
C THR A 268 0.66 -10.96 -20.02
N GLN A 269 0.13 -9.81 -20.44
CA GLN A 269 -1.04 -9.71 -21.33
C GLN A 269 -0.74 -8.85 -22.56
N GLY A 270 -1.50 -9.07 -23.64
CA GLY A 270 -1.28 -8.43 -24.92
C GLY A 270 -0.07 -9.00 -25.66
N ASN A 271 0.54 -8.19 -26.54
CA ASN A 271 1.58 -8.65 -27.46
C ASN A 271 3.02 -8.46 -26.93
N LYS A 272 3.17 -8.24 -25.62
CA LYS A 272 4.45 -8.03 -24.94
C LYS A 272 4.71 -9.16 -23.95
N GLY A 273 5.96 -9.29 -23.53
CA GLY A 273 6.38 -10.32 -22.59
C GLY A 273 7.61 -9.85 -21.83
N TRP A 274 8.55 -10.75 -21.63
CA TRP A 274 9.83 -10.43 -21.01
C TRP A 274 10.77 -9.79 -22.03
N LEU A 275 11.35 -8.64 -21.67
CA LEU A 275 12.37 -7.91 -22.44
C LEU A 275 13.56 -7.66 -21.51
N ASN A 276 14.76 -7.95 -22.00
CA ASN A 276 15.99 -7.43 -21.45
C ASN A 276 16.39 -6.21 -22.29
N GLU A 277 16.24 -5.00 -21.73
CA GLU A 277 16.52 -3.75 -22.44
C GLU A 277 17.98 -3.61 -22.87
N THR A 278 18.92 -3.99 -21.99
CA THR A 278 20.36 -3.91 -22.24
C THR A 278 20.79 -4.70 -23.48
N TYR A 279 20.26 -5.91 -23.66
CA TYR A 279 20.66 -6.81 -24.75
C TYR A 279 19.64 -6.90 -25.89
N GLY A 280 18.47 -6.26 -25.75
CA GLY A 280 17.37 -6.30 -26.71
C GLY A 280 16.82 -7.72 -26.95
N GLY A 281 17.00 -8.63 -25.99
CA GLY A 281 16.50 -10.02 -26.05
C GLY A 281 15.23 -10.20 -25.22
N GLY A 282 14.56 -11.33 -25.36
CA GLY A 282 13.27 -11.50 -24.69
C GLY A 282 12.44 -12.68 -25.17
N PHE A 283 11.29 -12.87 -24.54
CA PHE A 283 10.24 -13.76 -25.02
C PHE A 283 8.90 -13.01 -25.06
N TYR A 284 8.17 -13.14 -26.16
CA TYR A 284 6.86 -12.52 -26.33
C TYR A 284 5.94 -13.39 -27.19
N MET A 285 4.65 -13.04 -27.21
CA MET A 285 3.64 -13.66 -28.06
C MET A 285 2.94 -12.56 -28.86
N SER A 286 2.63 -12.80 -30.13
CA SER A 286 1.83 -11.91 -30.98
C SER A 286 0.66 -12.62 -31.64
N ASP A 287 0.47 -13.91 -31.30
CA ASP A 287 -0.66 -14.75 -31.65
C ASP A 287 -0.84 -15.82 -30.56
N SER A 288 -1.84 -16.68 -30.73
CA SER A 288 -2.16 -17.76 -29.79
C SER A 288 -1.33 -19.04 -29.99
N SER A 289 -0.46 -19.09 -31.01
CA SER A 289 0.20 -20.33 -31.44
C SER A 289 1.67 -20.40 -31.07
N TRP A 290 2.36 -19.26 -31.00
CA TRP A 290 3.81 -19.22 -30.90
C TRP A 290 4.33 -18.29 -29.81
N MET A 291 5.17 -18.83 -28.95
CA MET A 291 6.15 -18.05 -28.20
C MET A 291 7.33 -17.71 -29.13
N ARG A 292 7.76 -16.45 -29.11
CA ARG A 292 8.80 -15.92 -29.99
C ARG A 292 9.95 -15.39 -29.16
N SER A 293 11.16 -15.65 -29.65
CA SER A 293 12.34 -14.94 -29.17
C SER A 293 12.34 -13.52 -29.75
N LEU A 294 12.45 -12.52 -28.87
CA LEU A 294 12.46 -11.13 -29.28
C LEU A 294 13.70 -10.83 -30.14
N ASN A 295 13.50 -10.05 -31.22
CA ASN A 295 14.55 -9.69 -32.19
C ASN A 295 15.25 -10.91 -32.82
N ASN A 296 14.54 -12.05 -32.93
CA ASN A 296 15.06 -13.30 -33.46
C ASN A 296 16.36 -13.77 -32.76
N LYS A 297 16.53 -13.48 -31.47
CA LYS A 297 17.69 -13.94 -30.71
C LYS A 297 17.67 -15.47 -30.61
N GLY A 298 18.85 -16.10 -30.66
CA GLY A 298 18.98 -17.54 -30.45
C GLY A 298 18.65 -17.93 -29.00
N ILE A 299 18.25 -19.19 -28.80
CA ILE A 299 18.09 -19.80 -27.49
C ILE A 299 19.32 -20.67 -27.25
N TYR A 300 20.15 -20.30 -26.26
CA TYR A 300 21.33 -21.05 -25.87
C TYR A 300 21.08 -21.72 -24.52
N THR A 301 21.25 -23.04 -24.46
CA THR A 301 21.11 -23.83 -23.24
C THR A 301 22.09 -25.00 -23.27
N ALA A 302 22.65 -25.35 -22.12
CA ALA A 302 23.42 -26.58 -21.96
C ALA A 302 22.52 -27.80 -21.68
N GLY A 303 21.25 -27.55 -21.31
CA GLY A 303 20.26 -28.59 -21.03
C GLY A 303 19.46 -29.02 -22.25
N GLU A 304 18.53 -29.94 -22.03
CA GLU A 304 17.65 -30.47 -23.08
C GLU A 304 16.51 -29.49 -23.41
N ILE A 305 16.19 -29.36 -24.70
CA ILE A 305 14.94 -28.73 -25.16
C ILE A 305 13.95 -29.84 -25.51
N ARG A 306 12.90 -29.99 -24.69
CA ARG A 306 11.79 -30.94 -24.96
C ARG A 306 10.64 -30.22 -25.64
N GLY A 307 10.33 -30.63 -26.86
CA GLY A 307 9.20 -30.13 -27.64
C GLY A 307 8.64 -31.20 -28.56
N GLY A 308 7.39 -31.04 -29.02
CA GLY A 308 6.74 -32.06 -29.85
C GLY A 308 7.33 -32.20 -31.26
N LYS A 309 7.74 -31.08 -31.89
CA LYS A 309 8.32 -31.07 -33.23
C LYS A 309 9.34 -29.95 -33.37
N LEU A 310 10.50 -30.26 -33.96
CA LEU A 310 11.45 -29.28 -34.44
C LEU A 310 11.22 -29.02 -35.93
N ARG A 311 10.91 -27.78 -36.30
CA ARG A 311 10.89 -27.31 -37.69
C ARG A 311 11.96 -26.22 -37.82
N SER A 312 12.95 -26.45 -38.68
CA SER A 312 13.91 -25.43 -39.08
C SER A 312 13.56 -24.96 -40.49
N ASP A 313 13.57 -23.64 -40.71
CA ASP A 313 13.48 -23.07 -42.07
C ASP A 313 14.86 -23.05 -42.77
N GLY A 314 15.92 -23.48 -42.08
CA GLY A 314 17.25 -23.73 -42.61
C GLY A 314 17.79 -25.09 -42.19
N ASN A 315 19.11 -25.19 -42.05
CA ASN A 315 19.76 -26.43 -41.65
C ASN A 315 19.57 -26.72 -40.15
N VAL A 316 19.59 -28.00 -39.79
CA VAL A 316 19.78 -28.45 -38.40
C VAL A 316 21.22 -28.92 -38.28
N SER A 317 22.00 -28.26 -37.44
CA SER A 317 23.39 -28.64 -37.14
C SER A 317 23.46 -29.28 -35.76
N VAL A 318 24.02 -30.48 -35.70
CA VAL A 318 24.20 -31.25 -34.47
C VAL A 318 25.70 -31.50 -34.34
N ALA A 319 26.32 -30.97 -33.27
CA ALA A 319 27.74 -31.19 -33.01
C ALA A 319 28.02 -32.63 -32.53
N GLY A 320 27.06 -33.24 -31.83
CA GLY A 320 27.12 -34.62 -31.37
C GLY A 320 26.41 -35.60 -32.29
N VAL A 321 25.66 -36.53 -31.70
CA VAL A 321 24.92 -37.57 -32.42
C VAL A 321 23.45 -37.18 -32.56
N LEU A 322 22.85 -37.46 -33.72
CA LEU A 322 21.41 -37.42 -33.90
C LEU A 322 20.80 -38.74 -33.40
N GLU A 323 20.27 -38.74 -32.20
CA GLU A 323 19.57 -39.89 -31.61
C GLU A 323 18.12 -39.94 -32.09
N LEU A 324 17.73 -41.06 -32.67
CA LEU A 324 16.37 -41.30 -33.16
C LEU A 324 15.71 -42.34 -32.25
N ASP A 325 14.83 -41.90 -31.35
CA ASP A 325 14.24 -42.82 -30.36
C ASP A 325 13.26 -43.81 -30.99
N GLN A 326 12.56 -43.39 -32.05
CA GLN A 326 11.59 -44.23 -32.74
C GLN A 326 12.28 -45.39 -33.47
N ILE A 327 11.81 -46.61 -33.19
CA ILE A 327 12.19 -47.81 -33.94
C ILE A 327 11.16 -48.06 -35.03
N ASN A 328 11.65 -48.31 -36.25
CA ASN A 328 10.83 -48.77 -37.37
C ASN A 328 11.39 -50.07 -37.96
N VAL A 329 10.53 -50.79 -38.68
CA VAL A 329 10.87 -52.06 -39.33
C VAL A 329 10.93 -51.82 -40.83
N ALA A 330 11.94 -52.38 -41.49
CA ALA A 330 12.06 -52.31 -42.95
C ALA A 330 10.82 -52.93 -43.64
N ASP A 331 10.51 -52.42 -44.82
CA ASP A 331 9.39 -52.83 -45.69
C ASP A 331 7.99 -52.65 -45.07
N THR A 332 7.89 -51.90 -43.98
CA THR A 332 6.61 -51.48 -43.38
C THR A 332 6.24 -50.05 -43.79
N TYR A 333 4.96 -49.69 -43.64
CA TYR A 333 4.45 -48.37 -43.97
C TYR A 333 5.21 -47.26 -43.22
N CYS A 334 5.52 -46.19 -43.94
CA CYS A 334 6.07 -44.96 -43.37
C CYS A 334 5.23 -43.75 -43.82
N PRO A 335 5.02 -42.76 -42.93
CA PRO A 335 4.05 -41.70 -43.16
C PRO A 335 4.51 -40.65 -44.17
N THR A 336 5.82 -40.37 -44.25
CA THR A 336 6.36 -39.24 -45.02
C THR A 336 7.62 -39.63 -45.79
N ASN A 337 7.54 -39.60 -47.12
CA ASN A 337 8.71 -39.84 -47.99
C ASN A 337 9.86 -38.90 -47.63
N GLY A 338 11.07 -39.44 -47.57
CA GLY A 338 12.29 -38.74 -47.15
C GLY A 338 12.52 -38.69 -45.64
N ALA A 339 11.57 -39.17 -44.82
CA ALA A 339 11.82 -39.33 -43.38
C ALA A 339 12.97 -40.31 -43.14
N VAL A 340 13.76 -40.05 -42.10
CA VAL A 340 14.86 -40.90 -41.66
C VAL A 340 14.51 -41.49 -40.30
N SER A 341 14.80 -42.78 -40.13
CA SER A 341 14.56 -43.54 -38.90
C SER A 341 15.64 -44.61 -38.72
N ARG A 342 15.46 -45.53 -37.77
CA ARG A 342 16.33 -46.68 -37.57
C ARG A 342 15.57 -47.94 -37.21
N THR A 343 16.23 -49.07 -37.43
CA THR A 343 15.82 -50.36 -36.89
C THR A 343 16.21 -50.52 -35.42
N VAL A 344 15.72 -51.57 -34.76
CA VAL A 344 16.06 -51.91 -33.36
C VAL A 344 17.57 -52.08 -33.13
N THR A 345 18.30 -52.54 -34.14
CA THR A 345 19.76 -52.71 -34.09
C THR A 345 20.53 -51.44 -34.46
N GLY A 346 19.84 -50.36 -34.83
CA GLY A 346 20.45 -49.08 -35.18
C GLY A 346 20.73 -48.87 -36.67
N ALA A 347 20.38 -49.83 -37.55
CA ALA A 347 20.57 -49.63 -38.99
C ALA A 347 19.66 -48.50 -39.51
N PRO A 348 20.17 -47.56 -40.32
CA PRO A 348 19.39 -46.42 -40.82
C PRO A 348 18.31 -46.88 -41.80
N LEU A 349 17.15 -46.23 -41.70
CA LEU A 349 16.01 -46.39 -42.59
C LEU A 349 15.69 -45.05 -43.24
N SER A 350 15.33 -45.07 -44.52
CA SER A 350 14.72 -43.93 -45.20
C SER A 350 13.35 -44.32 -45.75
N CYS A 351 12.37 -43.44 -45.56
CA CYS A 351 11.03 -43.63 -46.10
C CYS A 351 11.05 -43.35 -47.60
N GLN A 352 10.74 -44.36 -48.42
CA GLN A 352 10.72 -44.26 -49.87
C GLN A 352 9.45 -44.88 -50.42
N SER A 353 8.68 -44.10 -51.17
CA SER A 353 7.39 -44.52 -51.75
C SER A 353 6.43 -45.12 -50.70
N GLY A 354 6.37 -44.52 -49.51
CA GLY A 354 5.49 -44.94 -48.41
C GLY A 354 5.95 -46.17 -47.64
N LEU A 355 7.16 -46.68 -47.89
CA LEU A 355 7.74 -47.81 -47.15
C LEU A 355 9.11 -47.47 -46.55
N TRP A 356 9.39 -47.94 -45.34
CA TRP A 356 10.71 -47.87 -44.74
C TRP A 356 11.69 -48.76 -45.49
N ARG A 357 12.74 -48.19 -46.07
CA ARG A 357 13.78 -48.94 -46.77
C ARG A 357 15.09 -48.84 -46.00
N SER A 358 15.74 -49.99 -45.79
CA SER A 358 17.14 -50.04 -45.35
C SER A 358 18.07 -49.89 -46.55
N GLY A 359 19.29 -49.41 -46.33
CA GLY A 359 20.35 -49.49 -47.34
C GLY A 359 20.57 -50.95 -47.77
N GLY A 360 20.60 -51.20 -49.08
CA GLY A 360 20.84 -52.53 -49.64
C GLY A 360 22.20 -53.07 -49.20
N LYS A 361 22.24 -54.33 -48.76
CA LYS A 361 23.50 -55.06 -48.59
C LYS A 361 23.80 -55.74 -49.92
N VAL A 362 25.04 -55.60 -50.41
CA VAL A 362 25.55 -56.44 -51.49
C VAL A 362 25.31 -57.90 -51.11
N SER A 363 24.51 -58.60 -51.90
CA SER A 363 23.99 -59.94 -51.60
C SER A 363 24.07 -60.84 -52.83
N ALA A 364 23.83 -62.15 -52.64
CA ALA A 364 23.88 -63.13 -53.72
C ALA A 364 25.23 -63.15 -54.48
N PHE A 365 26.34 -63.17 -53.74
CA PHE A 365 27.69 -63.34 -54.30
C PHE A 365 27.78 -64.62 -55.12
N GLU A 366 28.35 -64.51 -56.32
CA GLU A 366 28.56 -65.62 -57.23
C GLU A 366 29.88 -65.44 -57.97
N MET A 367 30.65 -66.52 -58.06
CA MET A 367 31.87 -66.59 -58.84
C MET A 367 31.55 -67.25 -60.18
N VAL A 368 31.80 -66.54 -61.27
CA VAL A 368 31.64 -67.04 -62.64
C VAL A 368 33.02 -67.22 -63.26
N GLN A 369 33.22 -68.35 -63.93
CA GLN A 369 34.43 -68.63 -64.69
C GLN A 369 34.19 -68.40 -66.18
N GLY A 370 35.21 -67.86 -66.85
CA GLY A 370 35.24 -67.76 -68.30
C GLY A 370 35.66 -69.08 -68.96
N ASN A 371 35.71 -69.08 -70.29
CA ASN A 371 36.27 -70.17 -71.08
C ASN A 371 37.77 -70.37 -70.78
N ASP A 372 38.32 -71.55 -71.07
CA ASP A 372 39.78 -71.74 -71.04
C ASP A 372 40.46 -70.93 -72.14
N ALA A 373 41.43 -70.10 -71.75
CA ALA A 373 42.38 -69.48 -72.66
C ALA A 373 43.69 -70.28 -72.61
N CYS A 374 43.86 -71.19 -73.57
CA CYS A 374 45.02 -72.07 -73.67
C CYS A 374 45.97 -71.62 -74.78
N GLY A 375 47.26 -71.45 -74.47
CA GLY A 375 48.26 -71.00 -75.45
C GLY A 375 48.35 -69.48 -75.57
N LYS A 376 49.00 -68.99 -76.62
CA LYS A 376 49.44 -67.57 -76.74
C LYS A 376 48.32 -66.64 -77.20
N TYR A 377 48.19 -65.47 -76.57
CA TYR A 377 47.29 -64.38 -76.97
C TYR A 377 45.81 -64.79 -77.09
N VAL A 378 45.36 -65.68 -76.20
CA VAL A 378 43.98 -66.17 -76.15
C VAL A 378 43.21 -65.43 -75.06
N TYR A 379 41.96 -65.08 -75.37
CA TYR A 379 41.06 -64.39 -74.45
C TYR A 379 40.24 -65.38 -73.63
N SER A 380 40.05 -65.05 -72.36
CA SER A 380 38.98 -65.64 -71.54
C SER A 380 38.14 -64.53 -70.95
N LYS A 381 36.81 -64.69 -71.00
CA LYS A 381 35.84 -63.73 -70.46
C LYS A 381 34.83 -64.42 -69.56
N ALA A 382 34.65 -63.90 -68.35
CA ALA A 382 33.64 -64.32 -67.39
C ALA A 382 32.58 -63.22 -67.25
N TYR A 383 31.32 -63.53 -67.52
CA TYR A 383 30.22 -62.56 -67.51
C TYR A 383 29.34 -62.73 -66.27
N CYS A 384 28.95 -61.63 -65.64
CA CYS A 384 28.00 -61.70 -64.54
C CYS A 384 26.59 -62.06 -65.05
N PRO A 385 25.85 -62.92 -64.33
CA PRO A 385 24.49 -63.29 -64.72
C PRO A 385 23.54 -62.09 -64.68
N ALA A 386 22.43 -62.19 -65.42
CA ALA A 386 21.39 -61.16 -65.43
C ALA A 386 20.90 -60.85 -64.01
N GLY A 387 20.81 -59.56 -63.67
CA GLY A 387 20.41 -59.09 -62.34
C GLY A 387 21.53 -59.02 -61.30
N LYS A 388 22.79 -59.35 -61.67
CA LYS A 388 23.98 -59.13 -60.85
C LYS A 388 24.97 -58.20 -61.55
N GLN A 389 25.76 -57.49 -60.77
CA GLN A 389 26.82 -56.60 -61.25
C GLN A 389 28.19 -57.17 -60.90
N LEU A 390 29.16 -56.98 -61.79
CA LEU A 390 30.57 -57.25 -61.53
C LEU A 390 31.04 -56.37 -60.37
N ILE A 391 31.51 -57.01 -59.31
CA ILE A 391 32.06 -56.34 -58.13
C ILE A 391 33.59 -56.52 -58.02
N SER A 392 34.12 -57.61 -58.58
CA SER A 392 35.55 -57.90 -58.61
C SER A 392 35.83 -58.99 -59.64
N GLY A 393 37.09 -59.31 -59.87
CA GLY A 393 37.48 -60.43 -60.70
C GLY A 393 38.98 -60.71 -60.65
N GLY A 394 39.42 -61.63 -61.49
CA GLY A 394 40.81 -62.05 -61.57
C GLY A 394 40.98 -63.17 -62.58
N PHE A 395 41.98 -63.99 -62.35
CA PHE A 395 42.21 -65.17 -63.16
C PHE A 395 42.57 -66.37 -62.29
N VAL A 396 42.36 -67.55 -62.83
CA VAL A 396 42.89 -68.79 -62.26
C VAL A 396 43.70 -69.51 -63.33
N LEU A 397 44.81 -70.11 -62.92
CA LEU A 397 45.53 -71.07 -63.74
C LEU A 397 44.71 -72.36 -63.78
N SER A 398 44.02 -72.62 -64.88
CA SER A 398 43.11 -73.77 -65.02
C SER A 398 43.82 -75.04 -65.44
N ASN A 399 44.97 -74.92 -66.12
CA ASN A 399 45.83 -76.05 -66.44
C ASN A 399 47.30 -75.60 -66.53
N TRP A 400 48.22 -76.41 -66.00
CA TRP A 400 49.66 -76.18 -66.07
C TRP A 400 50.37 -77.42 -66.57
N THR A 401 51.21 -77.28 -67.60
CA THR A 401 51.86 -78.40 -68.27
C THR A 401 53.40 -78.37 -68.19
N GLY A 402 53.98 -77.43 -67.42
CA GLY A 402 55.43 -77.29 -67.24
C GLY A 402 56.12 -76.49 -68.37
N GLY A 403 57.14 -75.69 -68.03
CA GLY A 403 57.85 -74.78 -68.95
C GLY A 403 58.41 -73.52 -68.24
N ASN A 404 58.84 -72.50 -69.01
CA ASN A 404 59.56 -71.27 -68.59
C ASN A 404 58.82 -70.32 -67.61
N GLY A 405 57.94 -70.80 -66.71
CA GLY A 405 57.42 -70.04 -65.57
C GLY A 405 56.26 -69.07 -65.84
N TRP A 406 55.66 -69.06 -67.04
CA TRP A 406 54.57 -68.15 -67.40
C TRP A 406 53.20 -68.59 -66.85
N ASN A 407 52.91 -68.24 -65.60
CA ASN A 407 51.70 -68.65 -64.88
C ASN A 407 50.69 -67.52 -64.65
N ALA A 408 50.83 -66.39 -65.35
CA ALA A 408 49.90 -65.26 -65.30
C ALA A 408 49.59 -64.72 -66.72
N PRO A 409 48.40 -64.12 -66.93
CA PRO A 409 48.05 -63.47 -68.17
C PRO A 409 48.77 -62.12 -68.29
N ASP A 410 48.96 -61.63 -69.52
CA ASP A 410 49.51 -60.29 -69.76
C ASP A 410 48.50 -59.19 -69.38
N ALA A 411 47.21 -59.53 -69.43
CA ALA A 411 46.13 -58.66 -69.01
C ALA A 411 45.13 -59.43 -68.14
N SER A 412 44.71 -58.83 -67.04
CA SER A 412 43.60 -59.28 -66.20
C SER A 412 42.89 -58.05 -65.68
N MET A 413 41.73 -57.73 -66.25
CA MET A 413 41.03 -56.47 -66.01
C MET A 413 39.51 -56.62 -66.11
N PRO A 414 38.73 -55.73 -65.49
CA PRO A 414 37.30 -55.69 -65.75
C PRO A 414 37.04 -55.35 -67.22
N SER A 415 35.94 -55.86 -67.75
CA SER A 415 35.30 -55.42 -68.99
C SER A 415 34.01 -54.69 -68.61
N PRO A 416 34.05 -53.37 -68.33
CA PRO A 416 32.91 -52.65 -67.76
C PRO A 416 31.68 -52.62 -68.67
N SER A 417 31.88 -52.57 -69.99
CA SER A 417 30.80 -52.60 -70.98
C SER A 417 30.07 -53.94 -71.01
N ASP A 418 30.75 -55.01 -70.61
CA ASP A 418 30.27 -56.39 -70.72
C ASP A 418 29.76 -56.94 -69.38
N ASN A 419 29.82 -56.15 -68.30
CA ASN A 419 29.52 -56.61 -66.94
C ASN A 419 30.29 -57.89 -66.56
N GLY A 420 31.59 -57.94 -66.88
CA GLY A 420 32.40 -59.16 -66.75
C GLY A 420 33.88 -58.90 -66.52
N TRP A 421 34.66 -59.96 -66.27
CA TRP A 421 36.12 -59.91 -66.17
C TRP A 421 36.75 -60.56 -67.38
N GLN A 422 37.85 -60.00 -67.88
CA GLN A 422 38.55 -60.53 -69.04
C GLN A 422 40.05 -60.68 -68.79
N ILE A 423 40.63 -61.70 -69.40
CA ILE A 423 42.08 -61.92 -69.40
C ILE A 423 42.59 -62.17 -70.81
N VAL A 424 43.88 -61.92 -71.03
CA VAL A 424 44.59 -62.29 -72.25
C VAL A 424 45.88 -63.00 -71.89
N THR A 425 46.07 -64.23 -72.36
CA THR A 425 47.31 -64.97 -72.13
C THR A 425 48.49 -64.35 -72.88
N GLY A 426 49.67 -64.35 -72.26
CA GLY A 426 50.87 -63.78 -72.87
C GLY A 426 51.54 -64.67 -73.93
N GLY A 427 52.47 -64.08 -74.67
CA GLY A 427 53.23 -64.78 -75.72
C GLY A 427 54.12 -65.93 -75.22
N GLY A 428 54.37 -66.00 -73.90
CA GLY A 428 55.10 -67.07 -73.22
C GLY A 428 54.24 -68.28 -72.82
N VAL A 429 52.90 -68.18 -72.88
CA VAL A 429 51.99 -69.26 -72.50
C VAL A 429 51.97 -70.33 -73.60
N THR A 430 52.64 -71.45 -73.37
CA THR A 430 52.83 -72.55 -74.34
C THR A 430 52.58 -73.92 -73.69
N GLY A 431 52.73 -75.00 -74.46
CA GLY A 431 52.69 -76.37 -73.94
C GLY A 431 51.32 -76.87 -73.47
N GLY A 432 50.23 -76.13 -73.72
CA GLY A 432 48.89 -76.47 -73.22
C GLY A 432 48.55 -75.86 -71.85
N THR A 433 49.35 -74.91 -71.36
CA THR A 433 48.99 -74.09 -70.18
C THR A 433 47.75 -73.24 -70.48
N CYS A 434 46.80 -73.21 -69.55
CA CYS A 434 45.52 -72.52 -69.70
C CYS A 434 45.20 -71.66 -68.48
N MET A 435 44.52 -70.54 -68.72
CA MET A 435 44.01 -69.66 -67.68
C MET A 435 42.53 -69.34 -67.95
N ARG A 436 41.76 -69.07 -66.90
CA ARG A 436 40.37 -68.60 -67.01
C ARG A 436 40.23 -67.26 -66.31
N ALA A 437 39.46 -66.35 -66.91
CA ALA A 437 38.94 -65.19 -66.21
C ALA A 437 37.97 -65.64 -65.10
N ILE A 438 37.97 -64.91 -64.00
CA ILE A 438 37.06 -65.06 -62.87
C ILE A 438 36.34 -63.74 -62.68
N ALA A 439 35.01 -63.76 -62.66
CA ALA A 439 34.18 -62.63 -62.29
C ALA A 439 33.48 -62.93 -60.97
N TRP A 440 33.60 -62.03 -60.00
CA TRP A 440 32.78 -62.01 -58.80
C TRP A 440 31.62 -61.05 -59.03
N CYS A 441 30.40 -61.56 -58.85
CA CYS A 441 29.16 -60.89 -59.20
C CYS A 441 28.23 -60.85 -57.99
N ALA A 442 27.50 -59.76 -57.80
CA ALA A 442 26.54 -59.63 -56.70
C ALA A 442 25.34 -58.74 -57.05
N LYS A 443 24.30 -58.79 -56.23
CA LYS A 443 23.10 -57.94 -56.31
C LYS A 443 23.21 -56.82 -55.26
N ASN A 444 22.96 -55.58 -55.69
CA ASN A 444 22.84 -54.43 -54.79
C ASN A 444 21.48 -54.38 -54.08
#